data_AF-A0A443IKS1-F1
#
_entry.id   AF-A0A443IKS1-F1
#
_cell.length_a   1.000
_cell.length_b   1.000
_cell.length_c   1.000
_cell.angle_alpha   90.00
_cell.angle_beta   90.00
_cell.angle_gamma   90.00
#
_symmetry.space_group_name_H-M   'P 1'
#
loop_
_entity.id
_entity.type
_entity.pdbx_description
1 polymer ?
#
loop_
_entity_poly.entity_id
_entity_poly.type
_entity_poly.pdbx_seq_one_letter_code
_entity_poly.pdbx_strand_id
1 'polypeptide(L)'
;MSEEEAGSGHMAWGIWVPKRPNGRCQWPDEIKVRAVERARGGETIAAIAREISANESLVAQWVKDAEGPAKARKGAPEFVEVLAGDTSARTGAVDHCSIRLGDVELSVPPGYPGAHLTEILRAVRAAR
;
A
#
# COMPACT_ATOMS: atom_id res chain seq x y z
N MET A 1 -33.84 16.05 18.57
CA MET A 1 -33.68 16.15 17.12
C MET A 1 -32.31 16.75 16.91
N SER A 2 -31.30 15.96 16.59
CA SER A 2 -29.92 16.44 16.43
C SER A 2 -29.69 16.63 14.94
N GLU A 3 -29.61 17.89 14.54
CA GLU A 3 -29.27 18.30 13.18
C GLU A 3 -27.92 17.74 12.75
N GLU A 4 -27.97 17.13 11.56
CA GLU A 4 -26.90 16.83 10.61
C GLU A 4 -25.54 17.51 10.88
N GLU A 5 -24.59 16.73 11.40
CA GLU A 5 -23.16 16.95 11.14
C GLU A 5 -22.92 16.71 9.64
N ALA A 6 -23.27 17.69 8.81
CA ALA A 6 -22.86 17.74 7.41
C ALA A 6 -21.34 17.61 7.38
N GLY A 7 -20.85 16.44 6.95
CA GLY A 7 -19.43 16.10 6.98
C GLY A 7 -18.61 17.22 6.37
N SER A 8 -17.83 17.91 7.19
CA SER A 8 -16.88 18.94 6.74
C SER A 8 -15.98 18.30 5.67
N GLY A 9 -15.76 18.95 4.54
CA GLY A 9 -14.99 18.39 3.43
C GLY A 9 -14.83 19.44 2.34
N HIS A 10 -14.05 19.12 1.32
CA HIS A 10 -13.82 20.03 0.20
C HIS A 10 -13.73 19.27 -1.12
N MET A 11 -13.93 19.98 -2.23
CA MET A 11 -13.73 19.43 -3.57
C MET A 11 -12.27 19.62 -3.99
N ALA A 12 -11.63 18.55 -4.44
CA ALA A 12 -10.33 18.58 -5.09
C ALA A 12 -10.44 17.87 -6.44
N TRP A 13 -10.14 18.57 -7.53
CA TRP A 13 -10.21 18.03 -8.89
C TRP A 13 -11.56 17.38 -9.27
N GLY A 14 -12.67 17.93 -8.75
CA GLY A 14 -14.02 17.39 -8.98
C GLY A 14 -14.38 16.19 -8.11
N ILE A 15 -13.50 15.79 -7.19
CA ILE A 15 -13.69 14.66 -6.27
C ILE A 15 -13.89 15.22 -4.85
N TRP A 16 -14.91 14.70 -4.16
CA TRP A 16 -15.19 15.07 -2.78
C TRP A 16 -14.18 14.45 -1.81
N VAL A 17 -13.54 15.28 -1.00
CA VAL A 17 -12.61 14.88 0.05
C VAL A 17 -13.28 15.06 1.41
N PRO A 18 -13.78 13.99 2.04
CA PRO A 18 -14.41 14.08 3.35
C PRO A 18 -13.36 14.35 4.44
N LYS A 19 -13.71 15.18 5.41
CA LYS A 19 -12.95 15.39 6.64
C LYS A 19 -13.54 14.50 7.73
N ARG A 20 -12.66 13.80 8.44
CA ARG A 20 -13.04 12.99 9.60
C ARG A 20 -13.31 13.90 10.81
N PRO A 21 -14.01 13.41 11.85
CA PRO A 21 -14.27 14.16 13.08
C PRO A 21 -12.99 14.65 13.79
N ASN A 22 -11.86 13.96 13.57
CA ASN A 22 -10.54 14.37 14.08
C ASN A 22 -9.86 15.48 13.26
N GLY A 23 -10.56 16.07 12.30
CA GLY A 23 -10.08 17.14 11.44
C GLY A 23 -9.18 16.69 10.27
N ARG A 24 -8.89 15.40 10.12
CA ARG A 24 -8.05 14.89 9.03
C ARG A 24 -8.88 14.63 7.77
N CYS A 25 -8.37 15.04 6.62
CA CYS A 25 -8.95 14.69 5.32
C CYS A 25 -8.70 13.22 4.99
N GLN A 26 -9.77 12.51 4.62
CA GLN A 26 -9.67 11.19 4.03
C GLN A 26 -9.56 11.35 2.52
N TRP A 27 -8.34 11.28 2.01
CA TRP A 27 -8.04 11.45 0.60
C TRP A 27 -8.43 10.22 -0.22
N PRO A 28 -9.34 10.36 -1.20
CA PRO A 28 -9.64 9.33 -2.18
C PRO A 28 -8.41 8.90 -2.98
N ASP A 29 -8.34 7.63 -3.33
CA ASP A 29 -7.19 7.07 -4.05
C ASP A 29 -7.01 7.67 -5.44
N GLU A 30 -8.11 8.05 -6.10
CA GLU A 30 -8.11 8.76 -7.39
C GLU A 30 -7.28 10.06 -7.34
N ILE A 31 -7.40 10.84 -6.26
CA ILE A 31 -6.59 12.05 -6.06
C ILE A 31 -5.13 11.69 -5.83
N LYS A 32 -4.83 10.65 -5.06
CA LYS A 32 -3.45 10.22 -4.80
C LYS A 32 -2.76 9.79 -6.09
N VAL A 33 -3.43 8.95 -6.90
CA VAL A 33 -2.91 8.46 -8.19
C VAL A 33 -2.64 9.64 -9.13
N ARG A 34 -3.61 10.54 -9.28
CA ARG A 34 -3.46 11.72 -10.14
C ARG A 34 -2.34 12.66 -9.69
N ALA A 35 -2.17 12.82 -8.37
CA ALA A 35 -1.06 13.61 -7.80
C ALA A 35 0.30 12.98 -8.12
N VAL A 36 0.42 11.66 -8.02
CA VAL A 36 1.64 10.93 -8.37
C VAL A 36 1.96 11.06 -9.86
N GLU A 37 0.97 10.91 -10.73
CA GLU A 37 1.14 11.03 -12.18
C GLU A 37 1.60 12.44 -12.58
N ARG A 38 0.99 13.48 -12.01
CA ARG A 38 1.41 14.87 -12.24
C ARG A 38 2.83 15.14 -11.76
N ALA A 39 3.20 14.63 -10.58
CA ALA A 39 4.56 14.74 -10.08
C ALA A 39 5.58 14.03 -10.99
N ARG A 40 5.24 12.86 -11.53
CA ARG A 40 6.06 12.15 -12.53
C ARG A 40 6.16 12.91 -13.85
N GLY A 41 5.12 13.66 -14.20
CA GLY A 41 5.08 14.57 -15.34
C GLY A 41 5.94 15.83 -15.18
N GLY A 42 6.62 16.01 -14.04
CA GLY A 42 7.51 17.13 -13.77
C GLY A 42 6.85 18.30 -13.03
N GLU A 43 5.59 18.16 -12.63
CA GLU A 43 4.92 19.17 -11.81
C GLU A 43 5.45 19.15 -10.37
N THR A 44 5.63 20.33 -9.77
CA THR A 44 6.18 20.42 -8.42
C THR A 44 5.15 20.00 -7.37
N ILE A 45 5.61 19.29 -6.33
CA ILE A 45 4.79 18.88 -5.17
C ILE A 45 4.06 20.07 -4.55
N ALA A 46 4.71 21.23 -4.45
CA ALA A 46 4.14 22.45 -3.92
C ALA A 46 2.98 23.00 -4.78
N ALA A 47 3.06 22.88 -6.11
CA ALA A 47 1.97 23.27 -7.00
C ALA A 47 0.75 22.35 -6.81
N ILE A 48 0.98 21.04 -6.85
CA ILE A 48 -0.06 20.01 -6.68
C ILE A 48 -0.76 20.16 -5.33
N ALA A 49 0.00 20.31 -4.24
CA ALA A 49 -0.54 20.44 -2.90
C ALA A 49 -1.40 21.69 -2.74
N ARG A 50 -0.95 22.83 -3.29
CA ARG A 50 -1.69 24.09 -3.24
C ARG A 50 -3.01 24.00 -4.01
N GLU A 51 -3.00 23.37 -5.18
CA GLU A 51 -4.18 23.21 -6.01
C GLU A 51 -5.29 22.41 -5.32
N ILE A 52 -4.93 21.32 -4.62
CA ILE A 52 -5.89 20.47 -3.92
C ILE A 52 -6.12 20.86 -2.46
N SER A 53 -5.49 21.92 -1.97
CA SER A 53 -5.50 22.32 -0.55
C SER A 53 -4.99 21.20 0.39
N ALA A 54 -3.95 20.48 -0.03
CA ALA A 54 -3.24 19.49 0.77
C ALA A 54 -1.95 20.06 1.38
N ASN A 55 -1.39 19.33 2.35
CA ASN A 55 -0.05 19.57 2.85
C ASN A 55 1.00 19.02 1.86
N GLU A 56 2.05 19.78 1.57
CA GLU A 56 3.14 19.38 0.66
C GLU A 56 3.79 18.05 1.08
N SER A 57 4.03 17.86 2.38
CA SER A 57 4.61 16.63 2.93
C SER A 57 3.72 15.42 2.67
N LEU A 58 2.41 15.59 2.63
CA LEU A 58 1.46 14.51 2.34
C LEU A 58 1.56 14.08 0.87
N VAL A 59 1.63 15.04 -0.05
CA VAL A 59 1.81 14.77 -1.48
C VAL A 59 3.17 14.12 -1.74
N ALA A 60 4.23 14.60 -1.08
CA ALA A 60 5.56 13.98 -1.13
C ALA A 60 5.54 12.52 -0.67
N GLN A 61 4.80 12.23 0.41
CA GLN A 61 4.63 10.87 0.90
C GLN A 61 3.94 9.96 -0.14
N TRP A 62 2.89 10.43 -0.81
CA TRP A 62 2.22 9.65 -1.87
C TRP A 62 3.14 9.33 -3.04
N VAL A 63 3.95 10.31 -3.47
CA VAL A 63 4.95 10.10 -4.53
C VAL A 63 5.95 9.03 -4.10
N LYS A 64 6.47 9.13 -2.87
CA LYS A 64 7.42 8.17 -2.31
C LYS A 64 6.83 6.76 -2.19
N ASP A 65 5.60 6.63 -1.69
CA ASP A 65 4.93 5.33 -1.54
C ASP A 65 4.65 4.70 -2.92
N ALA A 66 4.35 5.51 -3.92
CA ALA A 66 4.12 5.05 -5.29
C ALA A 66 5.39 4.70 -6.07
N GLU A 67 6.57 5.15 -5.62
CA GLU A 67 7.86 4.69 -6.15
C GLU A 67 8.24 3.28 -5.63
N GLY A 68 7.48 2.74 -4.66
CA GLY A 68 7.71 1.44 -4.05
C GLY A 68 9.04 1.35 -3.30
N PRO A 69 9.33 0.22 -2.64
CA PRO A 69 10.63 -0.03 -2.01
C PRO A 69 11.80 -0.06 -3.03
N ALA A 70 11.52 -0.07 -4.34
CA ALA A 70 12.51 -0.23 -5.39
C ALA A 70 13.59 0.87 -5.44
N LYS A 71 13.34 2.06 -4.89
CA LYS A 71 14.37 3.12 -4.71
C LYS A 71 14.88 3.25 -3.28
N ALA A 72 14.25 2.61 -2.30
CA ALA A 72 14.69 2.61 -0.92
C ALA A 72 15.73 1.51 -0.69
N ARG A 73 16.99 1.86 -0.99
CA ARG A 73 18.22 1.15 -0.59
C ARG A 73 18.52 -0.13 -1.38
N LYS A 74 19.52 0.00 -2.26
CA LYS A 74 20.40 -1.09 -2.68
C LYS A 74 20.98 -1.75 -1.42
N GLY A 75 20.32 -2.78 -0.89
CA GLY A 75 20.80 -3.59 0.24
C GLY A 75 19.96 -3.62 1.54
N ALA A 76 18.73 -3.10 1.58
CA ALA A 76 17.84 -3.36 2.72
C ALA A 76 16.89 -4.53 2.41
N PRO A 77 16.72 -5.52 3.31
CA PRO A 77 15.73 -6.57 3.10
C PRO A 77 14.33 -5.97 3.00
N GLU A 78 13.62 -6.34 1.94
CA GLU A 78 12.25 -5.97 1.63
C GLU A 78 11.33 -6.76 2.58
N PHE A 79 10.92 -6.12 3.69
CA PHE A 79 9.91 -6.71 4.56
C PHE A 79 8.53 -6.42 3.97
N VAL A 80 7.83 -7.48 3.59
CA VAL A 80 6.41 -7.44 3.23
C VAL A 80 5.62 -7.76 4.50
N GLU A 81 4.76 -6.84 4.93
CA GLU A 81 3.85 -7.09 6.04
C GLU A 81 2.76 -8.06 5.56
N VAL A 82 2.77 -9.28 6.10
CA VAL A 82 1.75 -10.29 5.85
C VAL A 82 0.77 -10.25 7.01
N LEU A 83 -0.47 -9.82 6.74
CA LEU A 83 -1.60 -10.04 7.63
C LEU A 83 -1.86 -11.54 7.71
N ALA A 84 -1.32 -12.19 8.75
CA ALA A 84 -1.76 -13.52 9.12
C ALA A 84 -3.24 -13.41 9.51
N GLY A 85 -4.13 -13.92 8.64
CA GLY A 85 -5.53 -14.06 9.02
C GLY A 85 -5.62 -14.86 10.31
N ASP A 86 -6.46 -14.42 11.25
CA ASP A 86 -6.67 -15.01 12.58
C ASP A 86 -6.87 -16.52 12.49
N THR A 87 -5.76 -17.25 12.50
CA THR A 87 -5.73 -18.68 12.61
C THR A 87 -5.03 -18.90 13.92
N SER A 88 -5.86 -19.14 14.94
CA SER A 88 -5.51 -19.55 16.30
C SER A 88 -4.09 -20.11 16.37
N ALA A 89 -3.23 -19.42 17.12
CA ALA A 89 -1.84 -19.79 17.35
C ALA A 89 -1.76 -21.28 17.71
N ARG A 90 -1.42 -22.11 16.72
CA ARG A 90 -0.96 -23.47 16.97
C ARG A 90 0.46 -23.33 17.48
N THR A 91 0.61 -23.35 18.79
CA THR A 91 1.85 -23.65 19.50
C THR A 91 2.26 -25.09 19.22
N GLY A 92 2.72 -25.33 18.00
CA GLY A 92 3.48 -26.50 17.61
C GLY A 92 4.68 -25.99 16.84
N ALA A 93 5.86 -26.59 17.06
CA ALA A 93 7.03 -26.33 16.22
C ALA A 93 6.60 -26.46 14.75
N VAL A 94 6.63 -25.36 14.02
CA VAL A 94 6.22 -25.36 12.61
C VAL A 94 7.39 -25.96 11.83
N ASP A 95 7.38 -27.29 11.70
CA ASP A 95 8.40 -28.06 10.98
C ASP A 95 8.35 -27.85 9.46
N HIS A 96 7.55 -26.89 8.99
CA HIS A 96 7.44 -26.42 7.61
C HIS A 96 6.57 -25.16 7.53
N CYS A 97 6.77 -24.36 6.48
CA CYS A 97 5.89 -23.26 6.09
C CYS A 97 4.90 -23.77 5.03
N SER A 98 3.58 -23.62 5.24
CA SER A 98 2.58 -23.98 4.24
C SER A 98 2.05 -22.74 3.49
N ILE A 99 1.99 -22.82 2.15
CA ILE A 99 1.51 -21.77 1.27
C ILE A 99 0.37 -22.34 0.42
N ARG A 100 -0.81 -21.72 0.45
CA ARG A 100 -1.96 -22.14 -0.36
C ARG A 100 -2.19 -21.21 -1.54
N LEU A 101 -2.31 -21.78 -2.74
CA LEU A 101 -2.54 -21.10 -4.01
C LEU A 101 -3.76 -21.75 -4.69
N GLY A 102 -4.96 -21.23 -4.42
CA GLY A 102 -6.20 -21.84 -4.92
C GLY A 102 -6.44 -23.22 -4.28
N ASP A 103 -6.42 -24.26 -5.12
CA ASP A 103 -6.54 -25.67 -4.75
C ASP A 103 -5.19 -26.35 -4.46
N VAL A 104 -4.07 -25.64 -4.66
CA VAL A 104 -2.72 -26.17 -4.41
C VAL A 104 -2.22 -25.75 -3.03
N GLU A 105 -1.65 -26.69 -2.28
CA GLU A 105 -0.92 -26.45 -1.03
C GLU A 105 0.55 -26.81 -1.20
N LEU A 106 1.44 -25.86 -0.96
CA LEU A 106 2.89 -26.01 -0.99
C LEU A 106 3.39 -26.12 0.46
N SER A 107 4.19 -27.14 0.75
CA SER A 107 4.88 -27.29 2.03
C SER A 107 6.37 -27.05 1.85
N VAL A 108 6.90 -26.05 2.55
CA VAL A 108 8.29 -25.62 2.50
C VAL A 108 9.01 -26.06 3.77
N PRO A 109 9.91 -27.06 3.72
CA PRO A 109 10.61 -27.54 4.90
C PRO A 109 11.65 -26.51 5.40
N PRO A 110 12.08 -26.59 6.68
CA PRO A 110 13.18 -25.80 7.20
C PRO A 110 14.46 -26.09 6.40
N GLY A 111 15.20 -25.02 6.07
CA GLY A 111 16.42 -25.12 5.25
C GLY A 111 16.19 -25.12 3.73
N TYR A 112 14.94 -24.99 3.27
CA TYR A 112 14.67 -24.83 1.84
C TYR A 112 15.33 -23.55 1.27
N PRO A 113 16.05 -23.62 0.14
CA PRO A 113 16.73 -22.46 -0.42
C PRO A 113 15.75 -21.34 -0.84
N GLY A 114 15.88 -20.17 -0.23
CA GLY A 114 15.01 -19.02 -0.53
C GLY A 114 15.08 -18.55 -1.99
N ALA A 115 16.21 -18.75 -2.66
CA ALA A 115 16.36 -18.44 -4.09
C ALA A 115 15.41 -19.29 -4.96
N HIS A 116 15.30 -20.59 -4.69
CA HIS A 116 14.41 -21.48 -5.44
C HIS A 116 12.93 -21.13 -5.21
N LEU A 117 12.55 -20.81 -3.97
CA LEU A 117 11.19 -20.38 -3.67
C LEU A 117 10.83 -19.09 -4.43
N THR A 118 11.79 -18.16 -4.50
CA THR A 118 11.63 -16.89 -5.23
C THR A 118 11.41 -17.14 -6.72
N GLU A 119 12.14 -18.06 -7.33
CA GLU A 119 11.98 -18.43 -8.74
C GLU A 119 10.60 -19.03 -9.03
N ILE A 120 10.14 -19.94 -8.16
CA ILE A 120 8.80 -20.56 -8.27
C ILE A 120 7.71 -19.48 -8.20
N LEU A 121 7.76 -18.60 -7.19
CA LEU A 121 6.76 -17.54 -7.03
C LEU A 121 6.79 -16.55 -8.20
N ARG A 122 7.98 -16.25 -8.76
CA ARG A 122 8.12 -15.41 -9.95
C ARG A 122 7.50 -16.07 -11.18
N ALA A 123 7.72 -17.37 -11.38
CA ALA A 123 7.13 -18.13 -12.47
C ALA A 123 5.59 -18.17 -12.37
N VAL A 124 5.05 -18.42 -11.17
CA VAL A 124 3.60 -18.41 -10.91
C VAL A 124 2.99 -17.02 -11.21
N ARG A 125 3.70 -15.94 -10.87
CA ARG A 125 3.26 -14.58 -11.19
C ARG A 125 3.26 -14.29 -12.69
N ALA A 126 4.23 -14.83 -13.42
CA ALA A 126 4.37 -14.65 -14.88
C ALA A 126 3.40 -15.50 -15.71
N ALA A 127 2.85 -16.57 -15.13
CA ALA A 127 1.88 -17.45 -15.79
C ALA A 127 0.44 -16.89 -15.83
N ARG A 128 0.27 -15.58 -15.58
CA ARG A 128 -1.02 -14.87 -15.63
C ARG A 128 -1.21 -14.14 -16.94
#